data_AF-A0A7Z0S6Y5-F1
#
_entry.id   AF-A0A7Z0S6Y5-F1
#
_cell.length_a   1.000
_cell.length_b   1.000
_cell.length_c   1.000
_cell.angle_alpha   90.00
_cell.angle_beta   90.00
_cell.angle_gamma   90.00
#
_symmetry.space_group_name_H-M   'P 1'
#
loop_
_entity.id
_entity.type
_entity.pdbx_description
1 polymer ?
#
loop_
_entity_poly.entity_id
_entity_poly.type
_entity_poly.pdbx_seq_one_letter_code
_entity_poly.pdbx_strand_id
1 'polypeptide(L)'
;MWLWSSMALAAVSLYLASWWLGRPLAQASASAGHMLPLFIRMLWPWVDVLAPVCRPFMSWRLRQSLEQLLYRADTGPPWTAHHLCALQCILAMLAAGASVLVLRSSVSAASVLACATVSAVLLATWPVQRLRERVRRRKLRMAREFPFLLDMTTLCVEAGLNLHGALRQAARNGPAGPLRDELRHTLSDIRAGVARQQALSHWAERCDLPALHHFVAAIAQADSSGMSLGPVLRAQADQRRSERFLRAEKLALEAPVKLMFPLIFCIFPCSFLIIAFPIAMKFLVLSE
;
A
#
# COMPACT_ATOMS: atom_id res chain seq x y z
N MET A 1 -5.25 59.25 -23.32
CA MET A 1 -5.64 57.97 -23.97
C MET A 1 -5.01 56.75 -23.29
N TRP A 2 -3.71 56.75 -22.96
CA TRP A 2 -3.01 55.58 -22.36
C TRP A 2 -3.50 55.13 -20.96
N LEU A 3 -4.02 56.03 -20.13
CA LEU A 3 -4.55 55.70 -18.79
C LEU A 3 -5.85 54.89 -18.84
N TRP A 4 -6.69 55.11 -19.86
CA TRP A 4 -7.94 54.38 -20.01
C TRP A 4 -7.71 52.95 -20.50
N SER A 5 -6.70 52.75 -21.36
CA SER A 5 -6.31 51.40 -21.82
C SER A 5 -5.72 50.56 -20.68
N SER A 6 -4.93 51.13 -19.76
CA SER A 6 -4.38 50.37 -18.63
C SER A 6 -5.44 50.01 -17.59
N MET A 7 -6.39 50.91 -17.31
CA MET A 7 -7.54 50.63 -16.43
C MET A 7 -8.45 49.54 -17.00
N ALA A 8 -8.73 49.57 -18.31
CA ALA A 8 -9.53 48.53 -18.96
C ALA A 8 -8.82 47.16 -18.93
N LEU A 9 -7.51 47.12 -19.20
CA LEU A 9 -6.71 45.90 -19.10
C LEU A 9 -6.65 45.35 -17.66
N ALA A 10 -6.51 46.22 -16.66
CA ALA A 10 -6.52 45.83 -15.25
C ALA A 10 -7.89 45.29 -14.82
N ALA A 11 -8.99 45.91 -15.25
CA ALA A 11 -10.34 45.47 -14.96
C ALA A 11 -10.66 44.12 -15.62
N VAL A 12 -10.24 43.92 -16.87
CA VAL A 12 -10.37 42.63 -17.58
C VAL A 12 -9.52 41.56 -16.92
N SER A 13 -8.30 41.87 -16.48
CA SER A 13 -7.45 40.95 -15.72
C SER A 13 -8.05 40.56 -14.37
N LEU A 14 -8.63 41.51 -13.63
CA LEU A 14 -9.29 41.27 -12.35
C LEU A 14 -10.58 40.46 -12.53
N TYR A 15 -11.36 40.77 -13.57
CA TYR A 15 -12.58 40.04 -13.91
C TYR A 15 -12.25 38.60 -14.32
N LEU A 16 -11.29 38.40 -15.23
CA LEU A 16 -10.81 37.08 -15.61
C LEU A 16 -10.23 36.33 -14.42
N ALA A 17 -9.42 36.96 -13.56
CA ALA A 17 -8.90 36.34 -12.35
C ALA A 17 -10.01 35.93 -11.37
N SER A 18 -11.00 36.80 -11.14
CA SER A 18 -12.15 36.50 -10.26
C SER A 18 -13.04 35.39 -10.82
N TRP A 19 -13.24 35.36 -12.13
CA TRP A 19 -14.02 34.33 -12.82
C TRP A 19 -13.29 32.99 -12.88
N TRP A 20 -11.97 33.03 -13.08
CA TRP A 20 -11.09 31.86 -13.05
C TRP A 20 -10.95 31.29 -11.63
N LEU A 21 -10.94 32.14 -10.60
CA LEU A 21 -11.00 31.74 -9.18
C LEU A 21 -12.37 31.23 -8.74
N GLY A 22 -13.46 31.82 -9.25
CA GLY A 22 -14.84 31.55 -8.79
C GLY A 22 -15.48 30.31 -9.43
N ARG A 23 -15.15 30.00 -10.70
CA ARG A 23 -15.62 28.80 -11.40
C ARG A 23 -15.34 27.48 -10.67
N PRO A 24 -14.14 27.23 -10.11
CA PRO A 24 -13.87 25.96 -9.44
C PRO A 24 -14.62 25.78 -8.13
N LEU A 25 -14.90 26.85 -7.39
CA LEU A 25 -15.70 26.81 -6.16
C LEU A 25 -17.14 26.37 -6.44
N ALA A 26 -17.72 26.75 -7.58
CA ALA A 26 -19.08 26.37 -7.98
C ALA A 26 -19.20 24.92 -8.47
N GLN A 27 -18.14 24.35 -9.05
CA GLN A 27 -18.12 22.95 -9.53
C GLN A 27 -17.72 21.96 -8.43
N ALA A 28 -16.85 22.37 -7.50
CA ALA A 28 -16.38 21.54 -6.38
C ALA A 28 -17.49 21.14 -5.39
N SER A 29 -18.53 21.99 -5.21
CA SER A 29 -19.67 21.66 -4.34
C SER A 29 -20.53 20.52 -4.89
N ALA A 30 -20.49 20.26 -6.19
CA ALA A 30 -21.28 19.20 -6.83
C ALA A 30 -20.58 17.83 -6.82
N SER A 31 -19.24 17.79 -6.82
CA SER A 31 -18.44 16.54 -6.87
C SER A 31 -17.94 16.06 -5.50
N ALA A 32 -17.76 16.97 -4.54
CA ALA A 32 -17.29 16.65 -3.20
C ALA A 32 -18.40 16.02 -2.33
N GLY A 33 -18.63 14.72 -2.50
CA GLY A 33 -19.41 13.91 -1.57
C GLY A 33 -18.93 14.13 -0.12
N HIS A 34 -19.85 14.06 0.86
CA HIS A 34 -19.68 14.42 2.27
C HIS A 34 -18.61 13.61 3.07
N MET A 35 -17.74 12.89 2.38
CA MET A 35 -16.77 11.93 2.91
C MET A 35 -15.34 12.52 3.05
N LEU A 36 -15.14 13.78 2.68
CA LEU A 36 -13.83 14.46 2.71
C LEU A 36 -13.67 15.28 4.00
N PRO A 37 -12.49 15.26 4.65
CA PRO A 37 -12.22 16.13 5.80
C PRO A 37 -12.23 17.61 5.37
N LEU A 38 -12.69 18.49 6.26
CA LEU A 38 -12.96 19.91 6.00
C LEU A 38 -11.80 20.64 5.29
N PHE A 39 -10.56 20.38 5.69
CA PHE A 39 -9.37 20.98 5.10
C PHE A 39 -9.19 20.62 3.61
N ILE A 40 -9.42 19.35 3.23
CA ILE A 40 -9.28 18.88 1.85
C ILE A 40 -10.41 19.44 0.97
N ARG A 41 -11.61 19.62 1.53
CA ARG A 41 -12.74 20.21 0.83
C ARG A 41 -12.44 21.64 0.34
N MET A 42 -11.68 22.41 1.11
CA MET A 42 -11.31 23.78 0.76
C MET A 42 -10.29 23.84 -0.40
N LEU A 43 -9.41 22.82 -0.50
CA LEU A 43 -8.41 22.72 -1.56
C LEU A 43 -8.95 22.02 -2.83
N TRP A 44 -10.03 21.24 -2.71
CA TRP A 44 -10.67 20.50 -3.80
C TRP A 44 -10.95 21.31 -5.10
N PRO A 45 -11.53 22.52 -5.06
CA PRO A 45 -11.75 23.33 -6.26
C PRO A 45 -10.47 23.58 -7.07
N TRP A 46 -9.36 23.80 -6.37
CA TRP A 46 -8.06 24.02 -7.01
C TRP A 46 -7.47 22.72 -7.58
N VAL A 47 -7.72 21.60 -6.90
CA VAL A 47 -7.32 20.26 -7.35
C VAL A 47 -8.02 19.90 -8.67
N ASP A 48 -9.31 20.18 -8.80
CA ASP A 48 -10.09 19.88 -10.02
C ASP A 48 -9.60 20.68 -11.24
N VAL A 49 -9.18 21.94 -11.05
CA VAL A 49 -8.62 22.79 -12.13
C VAL A 49 -7.22 22.37 -12.53
N LEU A 50 -6.39 21.95 -11.57
CA LEU A 50 -5.01 21.53 -11.82
C LEU A 50 -4.91 20.09 -12.32
N ALA A 51 -5.91 19.24 -12.05
CA ALA A 51 -5.97 17.86 -12.51
C ALA A 51 -5.75 17.67 -14.02
N PRO A 52 -6.39 18.44 -14.94
CA PRO A 52 -6.12 18.32 -16.38
C PRO A 52 -4.72 18.79 -16.79
N VAL A 53 -4.14 19.77 -16.08
CA VAL A 53 -2.79 20.30 -16.37
C VAL A 53 -1.70 19.29 -15.99
N CYS A 54 -1.93 18.48 -14.96
CA CYS A 54 -1.01 17.43 -14.53
C CYS A 54 -1.05 16.16 -15.42
N ARG A 55 -2.03 16.02 -16.34
CA ARG A 55 -2.15 14.85 -17.23
C ARG A 55 -0.91 14.57 -18.11
N PRO A 56 -0.35 15.55 -18.85
CA PRO A 56 0.80 15.30 -19.74
C PRO A 56 2.11 15.05 -18.98
N PHE A 57 2.23 15.53 -17.73
CA PHE A 57 3.45 15.39 -16.93
C PHE A 57 3.59 14.01 -16.25
N MET A 58 2.50 13.24 -16.18
CA MET A 58 2.49 12.01 -15.39
C MET A 58 3.02 10.83 -16.23
N SER A 59 4.11 10.22 -15.78
CA SER A 59 4.61 8.98 -16.40
C SER A 59 3.59 7.85 -16.25
N TRP A 60 3.48 7.00 -17.27
CA TRP A 60 2.50 5.91 -17.32
C TRP A 60 2.58 4.97 -16.09
N ARG A 61 3.79 4.72 -15.59
CA ARG A 61 4.04 3.89 -14.39
C ARG A 61 3.48 4.52 -13.12
N LEU A 62 3.67 5.84 -12.95
CA LEU A 62 3.19 6.56 -11.77
C LEU A 62 1.67 6.58 -11.74
N ARG A 63 1.05 6.77 -12.92
CA ARG A 63 -0.40 6.71 -13.07
C ARG A 63 -0.98 5.37 -12.67
N GLN A 64 -0.46 4.27 -13.22
CA GLN A 64 -0.91 2.93 -12.86
C GLN A 64 -0.74 2.65 -11.36
N SER A 65 0.40 3.05 -10.78
CA SER A 65 0.68 2.83 -9.36
C SER A 65 -0.30 3.59 -8.45
N LEU A 66 -0.63 4.84 -8.79
CA LEU A 66 -1.57 5.67 -8.02
C LEU A 66 -3.02 5.19 -8.18
N GLU A 67 -3.42 4.80 -9.39
CA GLU A 67 -4.75 4.21 -9.65
C GLU A 67 -4.93 2.90 -8.86
N GLN A 68 -3.91 2.03 -8.84
CA GLN A 68 -3.92 0.81 -8.03
C GLN A 68 -4.01 1.10 -6.52
N LEU A 69 -3.31 2.12 -6.02
CA LEU A 69 -3.38 2.51 -4.61
C LEU A 69 -4.75 3.05 -4.21
N LEU A 70 -5.37 3.87 -5.07
CA LEU A 70 -6.72 4.39 -4.87
C LEU A 70 -7.75 3.26 -4.85
N TYR A 71 -7.65 2.34 -5.81
CA TYR A 71 -8.51 1.15 -5.87
C TYR A 71 -8.40 0.32 -4.58
N ARG A 72 -7.19 0.01 -4.13
CA ARG A 72 -6.96 -0.77 -2.90
C ARG A 72 -7.44 -0.05 -1.64
N ALA A 73 -7.42 1.29 -1.64
CA ALA A 73 -7.86 2.11 -0.53
C ALA A 73 -9.37 2.24 -0.41
N ASP A 74 -10.13 1.78 -1.42
CA ASP A 74 -11.59 1.88 -1.50
C ASP A 74 -12.07 3.32 -1.35
N THR A 75 -11.28 4.26 -1.87
CA THR A 75 -11.70 5.65 -1.97
C THR A 75 -12.67 5.73 -3.14
N GLY A 76 -13.97 5.74 -2.85
CA GLY A 76 -15.00 5.93 -3.87
C GLY A 76 -14.79 7.20 -4.71
N PRO A 77 -15.51 7.33 -5.84
CA PRO A 77 -15.46 8.56 -6.64
C PRO A 77 -15.75 9.78 -5.75
N PRO A 78 -14.96 10.87 -5.84
CA PRO A 78 -14.32 11.42 -7.04
C PRO A 78 -12.80 11.22 -7.20
N TRP A 79 -12.14 10.44 -6.33
CA TRP A 79 -10.67 10.36 -6.34
C TRP A 79 -10.13 9.66 -7.60
N THR A 80 -9.32 10.37 -8.39
CA THR A 80 -8.53 9.79 -9.48
C THR A 80 -7.05 10.11 -9.29
N ALA A 81 -6.15 9.36 -9.98
CA ALA A 81 -4.72 9.59 -9.85
C ALA A 81 -4.29 11.02 -10.19
N HIS A 82 -5.03 11.70 -11.08
CA HIS A 82 -4.78 13.09 -11.44
C HIS A 82 -5.08 14.06 -10.30
N HIS A 83 -6.16 13.83 -9.54
CA HIS A 83 -6.50 14.65 -8.36
C HIS A 83 -5.45 14.47 -7.25
N LEU A 84 -4.91 13.25 -7.08
CA LEU A 84 -3.80 13.04 -6.15
C LEU A 84 -2.56 13.84 -6.57
N CYS A 85 -2.15 13.76 -7.83
CA CYS A 85 -0.97 14.48 -8.31
C CYS A 85 -1.15 16.01 -8.20
N ALA A 86 -2.31 16.54 -8.60
CA ALA A 86 -2.63 17.95 -8.44
C ALA A 86 -2.58 18.40 -6.97
N LEU A 87 -3.10 17.59 -6.04
CA LEU A 87 -3.00 17.87 -4.61
C LEU A 87 -1.54 17.89 -4.13
N GLN A 88 -0.68 16.97 -4.61
CA GLN A 88 0.75 16.96 -4.30
C GLN A 88 1.46 18.23 -4.79
N CYS A 89 1.16 18.67 -6.02
CA CYS A 89 1.73 19.88 -6.60
C CYS A 89 1.29 21.12 -5.81
N ILE A 90 0.01 21.24 -5.45
CA ILE A 90 -0.51 22.35 -4.64
C ILE A 90 0.19 22.40 -3.28
N LEU A 91 0.28 21.25 -2.59
CA LEU A 91 0.94 21.17 -1.29
C LEU A 91 2.44 21.50 -1.39
N ALA A 92 3.12 21.04 -2.44
CA ALA A 92 4.53 21.37 -2.70
C ALA A 92 4.72 22.88 -2.90
N MET A 93 3.87 23.50 -3.73
CA MET A 93 3.94 24.94 -3.99
C MET A 93 3.64 25.78 -2.75
N LEU A 94 2.64 25.38 -1.94
CA LEU A 94 2.32 26.06 -0.69
C LEU A 94 3.44 25.92 0.34
N ALA A 95 4.04 24.74 0.45
CA ALA A 95 5.17 24.50 1.36
C ALA A 95 6.41 25.31 0.96
N ALA A 96 6.76 25.27 -0.33
CA ALA A 96 7.88 26.05 -0.86
C ALA A 96 7.65 27.55 -0.70
N GLY A 97 6.45 28.05 -1.04
CA GLY A 97 6.08 29.46 -0.88
C GLY A 97 6.15 29.91 0.58
N ALA A 98 5.60 29.13 1.51
CA ALA A 98 5.64 29.45 2.93
C ALA A 98 7.08 29.45 3.48
N SER A 99 7.90 28.48 3.10
CA SER A 99 9.29 28.40 3.56
C SER A 99 10.13 29.59 3.08
N VAL A 100 9.95 30.03 1.83
CA VAL A 100 10.61 31.22 1.27
C VAL A 100 10.14 32.48 1.99
N LEU A 101 8.83 32.63 2.24
CA LEU A 101 8.29 33.80 2.95
C LEU A 101 8.82 33.94 4.38
N VAL A 102 8.95 32.83 5.11
CA VAL A 102 9.37 32.82 6.52
C VAL A 102 10.88 32.97 6.67
N LEU A 103 11.69 32.31 5.82
CA LEU A 103 13.14 32.22 6.01
C LEU A 103 13.93 33.30 5.25
N ARG A 104 13.31 34.03 4.32
CA ARG A 104 13.99 35.06 3.48
C ARG A 104 14.64 36.17 4.30
N SER A 105 14.11 36.52 5.47
CA SER A 105 14.64 37.61 6.32
C SER A 105 15.77 37.18 7.25
N SER A 106 16.00 35.88 7.44
CA SER A 106 16.77 35.37 8.58
C SER A 106 17.94 34.48 8.20
N VAL A 107 18.02 33.98 6.96
CA VAL A 107 19.00 32.96 6.57
C VAL A 107 19.52 33.18 5.13
N SER A 108 20.66 32.57 4.80
CA SER A 108 21.28 32.66 3.47
C SER A 108 20.38 32.05 2.38
N ALA A 109 20.41 32.60 1.17
CA ALA A 109 19.57 32.14 0.06
C ALA A 109 19.68 30.63 -0.23
N ALA A 110 20.88 30.06 -0.07
CA ALA A 110 21.11 28.62 -0.25
C ALA A 110 20.34 27.77 0.77
N SER A 111 20.31 28.19 2.04
CA SER A 111 19.57 27.48 3.09
C SER A 111 18.06 27.59 2.92
N VAL A 112 17.56 28.74 2.45
CA VAL A 112 16.14 28.94 2.14
C VAL A 112 15.69 27.99 1.02
N LEU A 113 16.48 27.87 -0.05
CA LEU A 113 16.20 26.94 -1.15
C LEU A 113 16.25 25.48 -0.68
N ALA A 114 17.23 25.11 0.15
CA ALA A 114 17.31 23.77 0.73
C ALA A 114 16.07 23.44 1.59
N CYS A 115 15.67 24.34 2.50
CA CYS A 115 14.46 24.17 3.30
C CYS A 115 13.18 24.13 2.44
N ALA A 116 13.11 24.93 1.38
CA ALA A 116 11.97 24.93 0.45
C ALA A 116 11.81 23.61 -0.29
N THR A 117 12.91 23.05 -0.80
CA THR A 117 12.87 21.75 -1.49
C THR A 117 12.50 20.62 -0.53
N VAL A 118 13.08 20.58 0.67
CA VAL A 118 12.79 19.54 1.68
C VAL A 118 11.33 19.61 2.14
N SER A 119 10.84 20.80 2.48
CA SER A 119 9.44 20.98 2.90
C SER A 119 8.45 20.64 1.78
N ALA A 120 8.76 21.01 0.54
CA ALA A 120 7.94 20.65 -0.62
C ALA A 120 7.84 19.13 -0.83
N VAL A 121 8.96 18.41 -0.76
CA VAL A 121 8.98 16.94 -0.90
C VAL A 121 8.23 16.25 0.24
N LEU A 122 8.43 16.70 1.48
CA LEU A 122 7.73 16.14 2.65
C LEU A 122 6.21 16.31 2.54
N LEU A 123 5.73 17.51 2.22
CA LEU A 123 4.28 17.76 2.10
C LEU A 123 3.67 17.09 0.86
N ALA A 124 4.41 16.99 -0.24
CA ALA A 124 3.94 16.29 -1.44
C ALA A 124 3.78 14.77 -1.21
N THR A 125 4.61 14.15 -0.37
CA THR A 125 4.52 12.70 -0.13
C THR A 125 3.47 12.30 0.90
N TRP A 126 3.04 13.24 1.75
CA TRP A 126 2.00 13.07 2.77
C TRP A 126 0.69 12.38 2.31
N PRO A 127 0.01 12.80 1.21
CA PRO A 127 -1.25 12.19 0.80
C PRO A 127 -1.10 10.70 0.42
N VAL A 128 0.01 10.34 -0.25
CA VAL A 128 0.28 8.95 -0.62
C VAL A 128 0.55 8.08 0.62
N GLN A 129 1.26 8.62 1.61
CA GLN A 129 1.50 7.91 2.88
C GLN A 129 0.19 7.65 3.63
N ARG A 130 -0.67 8.66 3.76
CA ARG A 130 -2.03 8.53 4.33
C ARG A 130 -2.85 7.46 3.61
N LEU A 131 -2.77 7.41 2.28
CA LEU A 131 -3.48 6.42 1.48
C LEU A 131 -2.96 5.00 1.73
N ARG A 132 -1.64 4.82 1.75
CA ARG A 132 -1.00 3.53 2.09
C ARG A 132 -1.40 3.06 3.47
N GLU A 133 -1.47 3.97 4.44
CA GLU A 133 -1.92 3.63 5.78
C GLU A 133 -3.40 3.22 5.82
N ARG A 134 -4.27 3.88 5.06
CA ARG A 134 -5.67 3.45 4.89
C ARG A 134 -5.77 2.04 4.31
N VAL A 135 -5.01 1.73 3.25
CA VAL A 135 -4.93 0.37 2.68
C VAL A 135 -4.50 -0.63 3.74
N ARG A 136 -3.43 -0.34 4.49
CA ARG A 136 -2.93 -1.22 5.55
C ARG A 136 -3.98 -1.46 6.64
N ARG A 137 -4.68 -0.41 7.08
CA ARG A 137 -5.76 -0.49 8.08
C ARG A 137 -6.94 -1.32 7.55
N ARG A 138 -7.33 -1.14 6.28
CA ARG A 138 -8.40 -1.94 5.63
C ARG A 138 -8.01 -3.41 5.59
N LYS A 139 -6.80 -3.75 5.13
CA LYS A 139 -6.29 -5.13 5.12
C LYS A 139 -6.26 -5.76 6.51
N LEU A 140 -5.81 -5.02 7.53
CA LEU A 140 -5.81 -5.51 8.91
C LEU A 140 -7.22 -5.79 9.43
N ARG A 141 -8.22 -4.98 9.06
CA ARG A 141 -9.62 -5.24 9.39
C ARG A 141 -10.13 -6.49 8.70
N MET A 142 -9.92 -6.61 7.38
CA MET A 142 -10.29 -7.81 6.62
C MET A 142 -9.65 -9.08 7.22
N ALA A 143 -8.38 -9.04 7.61
CA ALA A 143 -7.69 -10.17 8.24
C ALA A 143 -8.31 -10.59 9.59
N ARG A 144 -8.86 -9.63 10.35
CA ARG A 144 -9.58 -9.91 11.60
C ARG A 144 -11.00 -10.44 11.38
N GLU A 145 -11.64 -10.02 10.29
CA GLU A 145 -12.98 -10.47 9.90
C GLU A 145 -12.97 -11.88 9.28
N PHE A 146 -11.84 -12.28 8.71
CA PHE A 146 -11.70 -13.51 7.94
C PHE A 146 -11.99 -14.80 8.74
N PRO A 147 -11.48 -15.01 9.97
CA PRO A 147 -11.81 -16.18 10.77
C PRO A 147 -13.32 -16.35 11.01
N PHE A 148 -14.02 -15.26 11.33
CA PHE A 148 -15.47 -15.29 11.52
C PHE A 148 -16.20 -15.70 10.23
N LEU A 149 -15.76 -15.20 9.07
CA LEU A 149 -16.32 -15.57 7.78
C LEU A 149 -16.12 -17.08 7.54
N LEU A 150 -14.93 -17.61 7.83
CA LEU A 150 -14.65 -19.05 7.73
C LEU A 150 -15.57 -19.86 8.65
N ASP A 151 -15.67 -19.51 9.92
CA ASP A 151 -16.49 -20.22 10.90
C ASP A 151 -17.96 -20.26 10.45
N MET A 152 -18.50 -19.12 9.99
CA MET A 152 -19.87 -19.05 9.49
C MET A 152 -20.05 -19.89 8.22
N THR A 153 -19.09 -19.87 7.29
CA THR A 153 -19.16 -20.70 6.09
C THR A 153 -19.11 -22.19 6.42
N THR A 154 -18.24 -22.60 7.35
CA THR A 154 -18.10 -23.99 7.80
C THR A 154 -19.38 -24.47 8.48
N LEU A 155 -19.91 -23.69 9.43
CA LEU A 155 -21.16 -24.00 10.12
C LEU A 155 -22.33 -24.18 9.14
N CYS A 156 -22.43 -23.31 8.13
CA CYS A 156 -23.46 -23.41 7.11
C CYS A 156 -23.32 -24.68 6.24
N VAL A 157 -22.09 -25.04 5.89
CA VAL A 157 -21.82 -26.27 5.13
C VAL A 157 -22.11 -27.52 5.97
N GLU A 158 -21.74 -27.53 7.24
CA GLU A 158 -22.05 -28.60 8.20
C GLU A 158 -23.57 -28.75 8.41
N ALA A 159 -24.32 -27.64 8.35
CA ALA A 159 -25.78 -27.63 8.36
C ALA A 159 -26.43 -28.10 7.04
N GLY A 160 -25.64 -28.54 6.06
CA GLY A 160 -26.11 -29.11 4.80
C GLY A 160 -26.30 -28.10 3.66
N LEU A 161 -25.89 -26.84 3.82
CA LEU A 161 -25.88 -25.89 2.70
C LEU A 161 -24.74 -26.20 1.74
N ASN A 162 -25.00 -26.06 0.43
CA ASN A 162 -23.92 -26.02 -0.54
C ASN A 162 -23.04 -24.77 -0.31
N LEU A 163 -21.79 -24.81 -0.77
CA LEU A 163 -20.81 -23.74 -0.55
C LEU A 163 -21.33 -22.36 -0.99
N HIS A 164 -22.03 -22.29 -2.12
CA HIS A 164 -22.60 -21.03 -2.60
C HIS A 164 -23.66 -20.46 -1.64
N GLY A 165 -24.51 -21.33 -1.07
CA GLY A 165 -25.48 -20.99 -0.03
C GLY A 165 -24.80 -20.56 1.27
N ALA A 166 -23.74 -21.26 1.68
CA ALA A 166 -22.95 -20.92 2.86
C ALA A 166 -22.28 -19.53 2.73
N LEU A 167 -21.64 -19.25 1.59
CA LEU A 167 -21.06 -17.94 1.30
C LEU A 167 -22.12 -16.83 1.28
N ARG A 168 -23.32 -17.12 0.76
CA ARG A 168 -24.45 -16.18 0.78
C ARG A 168 -24.91 -15.88 2.20
N GLN A 169 -24.94 -16.88 3.08
CA GLN A 169 -25.31 -16.71 4.48
C GLN A 169 -24.23 -15.92 5.25
N ALA A 170 -22.95 -16.22 5.01
CA ALA A 170 -21.84 -15.47 5.57
C ALA A 170 -21.83 -13.99 5.11
N ALA A 171 -22.18 -13.72 3.86
CA ALA A 171 -22.31 -12.35 3.35
C ALA A 171 -23.49 -11.57 3.95
N ARG A 172 -24.56 -12.27 4.38
CA ARG A 172 -25.76 -11.67 4.98
C ARG A 172 -25.60 -11.42 6.48
N ASN A 173 -25.09 -12.41 7.21
CA ASN A 173 -25.02 -12.39 8.67
C ASN A 173 -23.63 -12.02 9.22
N GLY A 174 -22.66 -11.81 8.34
CA GLY A 174 -21.31 -11.40 8.71
C GLY A 174 -21.26 -10.01 9.35
N PRO A 175 -20.24 -9.74 10.20
CA PRO A 175 -20.00 -8.41 10.75
C PRO A 175 -19.86 -7.38 9.64
N ALA A 176 -20.32 -6.16 9.90
CA ALA A 176 -20.14 -5.06 8.96
C ALA A 176 -18.65 -4.75 8.81
N GLY A 177 -18.14 -4.85 7.59
CA GLY A 177 -16.73 -4.67 7.33
C GLY A 177 -16.36 -4.85 5.86
N PRO A 178 -15.15 -4.38 5.48
CA PRO A 178 -14.67 -4.42 4.11
C PRO A 178 -14.63 -5.83 3.52
N LEU A 179 -14.39 -6.88 4.31
CA LEU A 179 -14.36 -8.25 3.78
C LEU A 179 -15.75 -8.74 3.35
N ARG A 180 -16.78 -8.38 4.13
CA ARG A 180 -18.18 -8.71 3.82
C ARG A 180 -18.63 -8.00 2.56
N ASP A 181 -18.27 -6.73 2.39
CA ASP A 181 -18.65 -5.95 1.21
C ASP A 181 -17.98 -6.50 -0.06
N GLU A 182 -16.69 -6.86 0.02
CA GLU A 182 -16.00 -7.55 -1.07
C GLU A 182 -16.64 -8.91 -1.39
N LEU A 183 -17.05 -9.70 -0.39
CA LEU A 183 -17.77 -10.96 -0.62
C LEU A 183 -19.13 -10.73 -1.30
N ARG A 184 -19.86 -9.68 -0.91
CA ARG A 184 -21.12 -9.30 -1.56
C ARG A 184 -20.92 -8.91 -3.01
N HIS A 185 -19.85 -8.19 -3.33
CA HIS A 185 -19.46 -7.91 -4.72
C HIS A 185 -19.18 -9.20 -5.48
N THR A 186 -18.38 -10.11 -4.93
CA THR A 186 -18.11 -11.43 -5.54
C THR A 186 -19.37 -12.25 -5.80
N LEU A 187 -20.31 -12.28 -4.86
CA LEU A 187 -21.59 -12.97 -5.05
C LEU A 187 -22.44 -12.29 -6.12
N SER A 188 -22.29 -10.97 -6.30
CA SER A 188 -22.95 -10.25 -7.39
C SER A 188 -22.33 -10.57 -8.75
N ASP A 189 -21.01 -10.68 -8.84
CA ASP A 189 -20.29 -11.11 -10.05
C ASP A 189 -20.77 -12.50 -10.50
N ILE A 190 -20.93 -13.43 -9.54
CA ILE A 190 -21.45 -14.78 -9.81
C ILE A 190 -22.90 -14.71 -10.33
N ARG A 191 -23.75 -13.86 -9.77
CA ARG A 191 -25.13 -13.65 -10.26
C ARG A 191 -25.16 -13.02 -11.66
N ALA A 192 -24.16 -12.20 -11.99
CA ALA A 192 -24.01 -11.58 -13.30
C ALA A 192 -23.45 -12.54 -14.37
N GLY A 193 -23.17 -13.80 -14.01
CA GLY A 193 -22.73 -14.84 -14.95
C GLY A 193 -21.22 -15.11 -14.96
N VAL A 194 -20.43 -14.48 -14.08
CA VAL A 194 -19.01 -14.80 -13.94
C VAL A 194 -18.85 -16.20 -13.35
N ALA A 195 -17.97 -17.01 -13.94
CA ALA A 195 -17.67 -18.35 -13.43
C ALA A 195 -17.24 -18.30 -11.96
N ARG A 196 -17.81 -19.17 -11.12
CA ARG A 196 -17.61 -19.14 -9.66
C ARG A 196 -16.13 -19.17 -9.25
N GLN A 197 -15.33 -20.07 -9.84
CA GLN A 197 -13.90 -20.17 -9.54
C GLN A 197 -13.17 -18.86 -9.88
N GLN A 198 -13.51 -18.25 -11.02
CA GLN A 198 -12.94 -16.97 -11.44
C GLN A 198 -13.36 -15.82 -10.51
N ALA A 199 -14.63 -15.74 -10.14
CA ALA A 199 -15.12 -14.73 -9.21
C ALA A 199 -14.45 -14.83 -7.83
N LEU A 200 -14.25 -16.05 -7.30
CA LEU A 200 -13.54 -16.28 -6.05
C LEU A 200 -12.04 -15.94 -6.17
N SER A 201 -11.40 -16.20 -7.31
CA SER A 201 -10.02 -15.77 -7.58
C SER A 201 -9.89 -14.25 -7.56
N HIS A 202 -10.78 -13.55 -8.27
CA HIS A 202 -10.85 -12.09 -8.25
C HIS A 202 -11.11 -11.55 -6.83
N TRP A 203 -11.95 -12.21 -6.03
CA TRP A 203 -12.15 -11.83 -4.63
C TRP A 203 -10.86 -11.88 -3.82
N ALA A 204 -10.09 -12.96 -3.94
CA ALA A 204 -8.81 -13.09 -3.27
C ALA A 204 -7.80 -12.03 -3.73
N GLU A 205 -7.74 -11.75 -5.04
CA GLU A 205 -6.87 -10.71 -5.62
C GLU A 205 -7.24 -9.29 -5.17
N ARG A 206 -8.54 -8.97 -5.05
CA ARG A 206 -9.01 -7.65 -4.57
C ARG A 206 -8.68 -7.43 -3.09
N CYS A 207 -8.85 -8.45 -2.26
CA CYS A 207 -8.53 -8.37 -0.83
C CYS A 207 -7.01 -8.45 -0.56
N ASP A 208 -6.26 -9.18 -1.39
CA ASP A 208 -4.80 -9.34 -1.32
C ASP A 208 -4.34 -9.75 0.10
N LEU A 209 -4.95 -10.85 0.57
CA LEU A 209 -4.73 -11.50 1.87
C LEU A 209 -4.26 -12.94 1.68
N PRO A 210 -3.08 -13.34 2.20
CA PRO A 210 -2.55 -14.69 2.02
C PRO A 210 -3.51 -15.80 2.48
N ALA A 211 -4.15 -15.62 3.63
CA ALA A 211 -5.10 -16.59 4.17
C ALA A 211 -6.33 -16.80 3.27
N LEU A 212 -6.79 -15.72 2.62
CA LEU A 212 -7.93 -15.78 1.70
C LEU A 212 -7.55 -16.49 0.39
N HIS A 213 -6.34 -16.26 -0.14
CA HIS A 213 -5.83 -17.00 -1.29
C HIS A 213 -5.79 -18.51 -1.02
N HIS A 214 -5.33 -18.93 0.15
CA HIS A 214 -5.32 -20.34 0.54
C HIS A 214 -6.74 -20.92 0.63
N PHE A 215 -7.69 -20.17 1.17
CA PHE A 215 -9.10 -20.60 1.25
C PHE A 215 -9.75 -20.75 -0.12
N VAL A 216 -9.57 -19.77 -1.01
CA VAL A 216 -10.10 -19.83 -2.38
C VAL A 216 -9.47 -20.97 -3.17
N ALA A 217 -8.16 -21.19 -3.03
CA ALA A 217 -7.48 -22.31 -3.65
C ALA A 217 -8.02 -23.66 -3.14
N ALA A 218 -8.26 -23.79 -1.82
CA ALA A 218 -8.84 -25.00 -1.24
C ALA A 218 -10.25 -25.27 -1.75
N ILE A 219 -11.08 -24.22 -1.88
CA ILE A 219 -12.41 -24.31 -2.50
C ILE A 219 -12.31 -24.75 -3.96
N ALA A 220 -11.45 -24.10 -4.76
CA ALA A 220 -11.31 -24.42 -6.17
C ALA A 220 -10.86 -25.87 -6.37
N GLN A 221 -9.97 -26.36 -5.50
CA GLN A 221 -9.52 -27.75 -5.47
C GLN A 221 -10.69 -28.69 -5.14
N ALA A 222 -11.48 -28.39 -4.11
CA ALA A 222 -12.67 -29.18 -3.75
C ALA A 222 -13.72 -29.22 -4.87
N ASP A 223 -13.93 -28.12 -5.58
CA ASP A 223 -14.86 -28.02 -6.69
C ASP A 223 -14.43 -28.80 -7.94
N SER A 224 -13.14 -28.74 -8.27
CA SER A 224 -12.59 -29.35 -9.48
C SER A 224 -12.62 -30.88 -9.47
N SER A 225 -12.68 -31.48 -8.28
CA SER A 225 -12.33 -32.89 -8.16
C SER A 225 -13.50 -33.84 -8.35
N GLY A 226 -14.75 -33.51 -7.99
CA GLY A 226 -15.93 -34.41 -8.14
C GLY A 226 -15.81 -35.85 -7.56
N MET A 227 -14.64 -36.18 -7.02
CA MET A 227 -14.07 -37.43 -6.57
C MET A 227 -13.09 -37.00 -5.47
N SER A 228 -13.11 -37.69 -4.33
CA SER A 228 -12.59 -37.19 -3.06
C SER A 228 -11.19 -36.57 -3.16
N LEU A 229 -11.07 -35.32 -2.71
CA LEU A 229 -9.80 -34.56 -2.52
C LEU A 229 -8.87 -35.19 -1.48
N GLY A 230 -9.39 -36.15 -0.71
CA GLY A 230 -8.74 -36.79 0.43
C GLY A 230 -7.40 -37.43 0.09
N PRO A 231 -7.27 -38.30 -0.93
CA PRO A 231 -6.02 -38.98 -1.25
C PRO A 231 -4.92 -38.02 -1.69
N VAL A 232 -5.25 -37.00 -2.50
CA VAL A 232 -4.28 -36.01 -2.99
C VAL A 232 -3.81 -35.09 -1.86
N LEU A 233 -4.73 -34.62 -1.01
CA LEU A 233 -4.38 -33.82 0.17
C LEU A 233 -3.64 -34.64 1.24
N ARG A 234 -3.93 -35.94 1.38
CA ARG A 234 -3.25 -36.83 2.31
C ARG A 234 -1.82 -37.12 1.83
N ALA A 235 -1.62 -37.38 0.54
CA ALA A 235 -0.28 -37.47 -0.06
C ALA A 235 0.52 -36.16 0.10
N GLN A 236 -0.11 -35.00 -0.12
CA GLN A 236 0.51 -33.69 0.14
C GLN A 236 0.81 -33.45 1.62
N ALA A 237 -0.08 -33.84 2.54
CA ALA A 237 0.12 -33.68 3.98
C ALA A 237 1.27 -34.56 4.48
N ASP A 238 1.38 -35.80 3.99
CA ASP A 238 2.46 -36.72 4.35
C ASP A 238 3.80 -36.25 3.77
N GLN A 239 3.81 -35.73 2.55
CA GLN A 239 4.99 -35.07 1.97
C GLN A 239 5.43 -33.86 2.81
N ARG A 240 4.49 -33.02 3.26
CA ARG A 240 4.79 -31.84 4.09
C ARG A 240 5.25 -32.20 5.51
N ARG A 241 4.77 -33.30 6.09
CA ARG A 241 5.28 -33.83 7.36
C ARG A 241 6.71 -34.34 7.20
N SER A 242 7.00 -35.09 6.13
CA SER A 242 8.35 -35.55 5.82
C SER A 242 9.32 -34.38 5.61
N GLU A 243 8.93 -33.35 4.86
CA GLU A 243 9.74 -32.14 4.68
C GLU A 243 10.01 -31.39 5.99
N ARG A 244 9.04 -31.34 6.92
CA ARG A 244 9.26 -30.73 8.26
C ARG A 244 10.30 -31.49 9.05
N PHE A 245 10.28 -32.81 9.02
CA PHE A 245 11.29 -33.65 9.67
C PHE A 245 12.66 -33.45 9.04
N LEU A 246 12.77 -33.49 7.71
CA LEU A 246 14.04 -33.27 7.01
C LEU A 246 14.61 -31.87 7.22
N ARG A 247 13.76 -30.84 7.34
CA ARG A 247 14.21 -29.48 7.69
C ARG A 247 14.71 -29.38 9.13
N ALA A 248 14.03 -30.04 10.08
CA ALA A 248 14.48 -30.08 11.47
C ALA A 248 15.82 -30.81 11.59
N GLU A 249 15.98 -31.93 10.87
CA GLU A 249 17.24 -32.67 10.78
C GLU A 249 18.34 -31.84 10.12
N LYS A 250 18.03 -31.15 9.02
CA LYS A 250 18.99 -30.23 8.38
C LYS A 250 19.44 -29.12 9.32
N LEU A 251 18.52 -28.51 10.08
CA LEU A 251 18.86 -27.48 11.07
C LEU A 251 19.67 -28.05 12.23
N ALA A 252 19.41 -29.29 12.65
CA ALA A 252 20.21 -29.99 13.65
C ALA A 252 21.63 -30.30 13.14
N LEU A 253 21.78 -30.67 11.87
CA LEU A 253 23.06 -30.92 11.20
C LEU A 253 23.83 -29.62 10.88
N GLU A 254 23.14 -28.49 10.68
CA GLU A 254 23.76 -27.17 10.51
C GLU A 254 24.26 -26.56 11.84
N ALA A 255 23.74 -26.99 12.99
CA ALA A 255 24.16 -26.52 14.31
C ALA A 255 25.67 -26.74 14.60
N PRO A 256 26.27 -27.92 14.37
CA PRO A 256 27.70 -28.12 14.58
C PRO A 256 28.58 -27.25 13.68
N VAL A 257 28.18 -26.99 12.43
CA VAL A 257 28.94 -26.09 11.53
C VAL A 257 28.94 -24.65 12.05
N LYS A 258 27.84 -24.18 12.64
CA LYS A 258 27.75 -22.86 13.26
C LYS A 258 28.62 -22.73 14.52
N LEU A 259 28.87 -23.81 15.25
CA LEU A 259 29.77 -23.83 16.41
C LEU A 259 31.25 -23.77 16.01
N MET A 260 31.61 -24.15 14.77
CA MET A 260 32.98 -24.03 14.27
C MET A 260 33.41 -22.57 14.08
N PHE A 261 32.47 -21.67 13.77
CA PHE A 261 32.79 -20.26 13.50
C PHE A 261 33.38 -19.53 14.73
N PRO A 262 32.74 -19.53 15.92
CA PRO A 262 33.34 -18.97 17.13
C PRO A 262 34.66 -19.64 17.52
N LEU A 263 34.76 -20.96 17.32
CA LEU A 263 35.93 -21.74 17.69
C LEU A 263 37.16 -21.33 16.86
N ILE A 264 37.00 -21.18 15.54
CA ILE A 264 38.05 -20.65 14.66
C ILE A 264 38.37 -19.20 15.03
N PHE A 265 37.36 -18.36 15.27
CA PHE A 265 37.56 -16.94 15.56
C PHE A 265 38.24 -16.68 16.93
N CYS A 266 38.12 -17.59 17.91
CA CYS A 266 38.81 -17.47 19.20
C CYS A 266 40.17 -18.17 19.21
N ILE A 267 40.29 -19.38 18.64
CA ILE A 267 41.54 -20.15 18.70
C ILE A 267 42.58 -19.60 17.74
N PHE A 268 42.19 -19.22 16.52
CA PHE A 268 43.13 -18.75 15.51
C PHE A 268 43.91 -17.49 15.95
N PRO A 269 43.29 -16.38 16.41
CA PRO A 269 44.05 -15.22 16.86
C PRO A 269 44.86 -15.49 18.12
N CYS A 270 44.38 -16.30 19.06
CA CYS A 270 45.15 -16.71 20.23
C CYS A 270 46.40 -17.52 19.85
N SER A 271 46.27 -18.47 18.92
CA SER A 271 47.40 -19.26 18.42
C SER A 271 48.41 -18.39 17.66
N PHE A 272 47.94 -17.43 16.88
CA PHE A 272 48.80 -16.51 16.14
C PHE A 272 49.56 -15.57 17.09
N LEU A 273 48.92 -15.07 18.14
CA LEU A 273 49.58 -14.27 19.19
C LEU A 273 50.72 -15.03 19.86
N ILE A 274 50.49 -16.30 20.23
CA ILE A 274 51.49 -17.15 20.88
C ILE A 274 52.69 -17.40 19.96
N ILE A 275 52.46 -17.64 18.66
CA ILE A 275 53.53 -17.90 17.69
C ILE A 275 54.26 -16.61 17.28
N ALA A 276 53.54 -15.50 17.11
CA ALA A 276 54.12 -14.22 16.70
C ALA A 276 54.95 -13.56 17.80
N PHE A 277 54.60 -13.79 19.08
CA PHE A 277 55.32 -13.23 20.23
C PHE A 277 56.84 -13.52 20.24
N PRO A 278 57.33 -14.77 20.15
CA PRO A 278 58.77 -15.04 20.14
C PRO A 278 59.47 -14.51 18.87
N ILE A 279 58.77 -14.44 17.74
CA ILE A 279 59.32 -13.88 16.49
C ILE A 279 59.51 -12.36 16.66
N ALA A 280 58.49 -11.66 17.17
CA ALA A 280 58.58 -10.23 17.46
C ALA A 280 59.69 -9.93 18.48
N MET A 281 59.80 -10.73 19.55
CA MET A 281 60.87 -10.60 20.54
C MET A 281 62.26 -10.81 19.93
N LYS A 282 62.42 -11.79 19.02
CA LYS A 282 63.69 -12.00 18.32
C LYS A 282 64.07 -10.82 17.42
N PHE A 283 63.12 -10.24 16.70
CA PHE A 283 63.38 -9.06 15.86
C PHE A 283 63.76 -7.83 16.69
N LEU A 284 63.12 -7.63 17.84
CA LEU A 284 63.41 -6.50 18.72
C LEU A 284 64.80 -6.60 19.38
N VAL A 285 65.23 -7.82 19.72
CA VAL A 285 66.58 -8.09 20.26
C VAL A 285 67.66 -8.03 19.18
N LEU A 286 67.35 -8.32 17.92
CA LEU A 286 68.28 -8.20 16.78
C LEU A 286 68.42 -6.76 16.26
N SER A 287 67.55 -5.84 16.68
CA SER A 287 67.58 -4.42 16.30
C SER A 287 68.32 -3.52 17.30
N GLU A 288 68.83 -4.09 18.39
CA GLU A 288 69.79 -3.47 19.34
C GLU A 288 71.18 -4.09 19.12
#